data_AF-X0TGC4-F1
#
_entry.id   AF-X0TGC4-F1
#
_cell.length_a   1.000
_cell.length_b   1.000
_cell.length_c   1.000
_cell.angle_alpha   90.00
_cell.angle_beta   90.00
_cell.angle_gamma   90.00
#
_symmetry.space_group_name_H-M   'P 1'
#
loop_
_entity.id
_entity.type
_entity.pdbx_description
1 polymer ?
#
loop_
_entity_poly.entity_id
_entity_poly.type
_entity_poly.pdbx_seq_one_letter_code
_entity_poly.pdbx_strand_id
1 'polypeptide(L)'
;NSPFNDNFADVIFPGRDVINIIDYLELYEDFWIIAKRINEIYQKLDGAIAIIAVQKNPAVDVPLGGYRGLEKARLAMSIEKGKLKILKAKNWTGEKNPNGTVINFNIVNGCKFIESI
;
A
#
# COMPACT_ATOMS: atom_id res chain seq x y z
N ASN A 1 17.59 -8.13 24.72
CA ASN A 1 16.24 -8.51 24.22
C ASN A 1 15.52 -7.24 23.79
N SER A 2 15.66 -6.85 22.53
CA SER A 2 14.91 -5.71 21.97
C SER A 2 13.43 -6.10 21.86
N PRO A 3 12.46 -5.25 22.26
CA PRO A 3 11.04 -5.60 22.35
C PRO A 3 10.29 -5.46 21.01
N PHE A 4 10.96 -5.11 19.93
CA PHE A 4 10.33 -5.01 18.61
C PHE A 4 10.31 -6.38 17.95
N ASN A 5 9.20 -7.09 18.13
CA ASN A 5 8.89 -8.27 17.36
C ASN A 5 8.62 -7.80 15.92
N ASP A 6 9.53 -8.08 14.98
CA ASP A 6 9.50 -7.64 13.56
C ASP A 6 8.31 -8.20 12.74
N ASN A 7 7.30 -8.74 13.42
CA ASN A 7 6.17 -9.42 12.84
C ASN A 7 4.91 -8.55 12.91
N PHE A 8 4.80 -7.60 11.96
CA PHE A 8 3.61 -6.74 11.80
C PHE A 8 2.30 -7.53 11.71
N ALA A 9 2.35 -8.79 11.28
CA ALA A 9 1.18 -9.66 11.26
C ALA A 9 0.57 -9.83 12.66
N ASP A 10 1.36 -9.79 13.73
CA ASP A 10 0.89 -10.08 15.10
C ASP A 10 0.04 -8.96 15.72
N VAL A 11 0.04 -7.79 15.11
CA VAL A 11 -0.75 -6.62 15.53
C VAL A 11 -1.90 -6.31 14.55
N ILE A 12 -2.24 -7.25 13.65
CA ILE A 12 -3.38 -7.11 12.75
C ILE A 12 -4.67 -7.48 13.46
N PHE A 13 -5.61 -6.55 13.45
CA PHE A 13 -6.95 -6.76 13.96
C PHE A 13 -7.85 -7.31 12.82
N PRO A 14 -8.40 -8.53 12.96
CA PRO A 14 -9.32 -9.11 11.98
C PRO A 14 -10.73 -8.50 12.11
N GLY A 15 -11.58 -8.78 11.11
CA GLY A 15 -13.01 -8.55 11.19
C GLY A 15 -13.52 -7.46 10.25
N ARG A 16 -14.80 -7.56 9.88
CA ARG A 16 -15.47 -6.56 9.06
C ARG A 16 -15.45 -5.19 9.78
N ASP A 17 -15.36 -4.13 8.98
CA ASP A 17 -15.35 -2.73 9.46
C ASP A 17 -14.11 -2.34 10.29
N VAL A 18 -13.08 -3.19 10.32
CA VAL A 18 -11.78 -2.88 10.91
C VAL A 18 -10.80 -2.36 9.86
N ILE A 19 -10.12 -1.25 10.16
CA ILE A 19 -9.07 -0.67 9.33
C ILE A 19 -7.74 -0.71 10.09
N ASN A 20 -6.75 -1.38 9.50
CA ASN A 20 -5.37 -1.43 9.96
C ASN A 20 -4.54 -0.47 9.10
N ILE A 21 -3.76 0.42 9.72
CA ILE A 21 -2.85 1.33 9.01
C ILE A 21 -1.41 1.00 9.44
N ILE A 22 -0.56 0.67 8.46
CA ILE A 22 0.85 0.34 8.67
C ILE A 22 1.70 1.42 8.00
N ASP A 23 2.30 2.29 8.81
CA ASP A 23 3.12 3.43 8.37
C ASP A 23 4.49 3.41 9.08
N TYR A 24 5.57 2.92 8.47
CA TYR A 24 5.68 2.24 7.17
C TYR A 24 6.24 0.82 7.33
N LEU A 25 5.98 -0.05 6.35
CA LEU A 25 6.60 -1.37 6.31
C LEU A 25 8.06 -1.21 5.85
N GLU A 26 8.99 -1.21 6.80
CA GLU A 26 10.42 -1.10 6.52
C GLU A 26 10.95 -2.38 5.86
N LEU A 27 11.74 -2.18 4.80
CA LEU A 27 12.35 -3.24 4.02
C LEU A 27 13.86 -3.18 4.18
N TYR A 28 14.44 -4.26 4.69
CA TYR A 28 15.85 -4.54 4.49
C TYR A 28 16.07 -5.22 3.13
N GLU A 29 17.28 -5.72 2.88
CA GLU A 29 17.74 -6.22 1.56
C GLU A 29 16.90 -7.39 1.00
N ASP A 30 16.13 -8.08 1.83
CA ASP A 30 15.36 -9.26 1.45
C ASP A 30 13.98 -8.93 0.88
N PHE A 31 13.95 -8.46 -0.36
CA PHE A 31 12.72 -8.17 -1.10
C PHE A 31 11.72 -9.34 -1.20
N TRP A 32 12.15 -10.59 -1.04
CA TRP A 32 11.22 -11.73 -0.97
C TRP A 32 10.36 -11.70 0.31
N ILE A 33 10.87 -11.13 1.40
CA ILE A 33 10.18 -11.06 2.69
C ILE A 33 8.96 -10.14 2.60
N ILE A 34 8.94 -9.11 1.75
CA ILE A 34 7.77 -8.22 1.64
C ILE A 34 6.52 -8.97 1.17
N ALA A 35 6.67 -9.83 0.16
CA ALA A 35 5.54 -10.57 -0.39
C ALA A 35 5.00 -11.55 0.66
N LYS A 36 5.89 -12.16 1.44
CA LYS A 36 5.53 -13.01 2.57
C LYS A 36 4.79 -12.23 3.65
N ARG A 37 5.32 -11.08 4.10
CA ARG A 37 4.70 -10.24 5.14
C ARG A 37 3.33 -9.71 4.72
N ILE A 38 3.20 -9.21 3.49
CA ILE A 38 1.91 -8.77 2.94
C ILE A 38 0.93 -9.95 2.89
N ASN A 39 1.40 -11.15 2.53
CA ASN A 39 0.55 -12.34 2.53
C ASN A 39 0.13 -12.73 3.95
N GLU A 40 1.02 -12.71 4.94
CA GLU A 40 0.69 -12.99 6.35
C GLU A 40 -0.35 -12.01 6.90
N ILE A 41 -0.21 -10.71 6.59
CA ILE A 41 -1.22 -9.69 6.92
C ILE A 41 -2.55 -10.03 6.23
N TYR A 42 -2.52 -10.30 4.92
CA TYR A 42 -3.71 -10.63 4.14
C TYR A 42 -4.49 -11.81 4.71
N GLN A 43 -3.80 -12.87 5.14
CA GLN A 43 -4.44 -14.05 5.74
C GLN A 43 -5.14 -13.74 7.07
N LYS A 44 -4.70 -12.72 7.80
CA LYS A 44 -5.27 -12.33 9.10
C LYS A 44 -6.44 -11.34 9.00
N LEU A 45 -6.71 -10.72 7.85
CA LEU A 45 -7.69 -9.63 7.78
C LEU A 45 -9.13 -10.07 8.09
N ASP A 46 -9.56 -11.26 7.66
CA ASP A 46 -10.95 -11.75 7.86
C ASP A 46 -12.03 -10.67 7.62
N GLY A 47 -12.03 -10.09 6.41
CA GLY A 47 -12.95 -9.00 6.05
C GLY A 47 -12.50 -7.59 6.44
N ALA A 48 -11.43 -7.45 7.24
CA ALA A 48 -10.79 -6.17 7.54
C ALA A 48 -10.05 -5.60 6.32
N ILE A 49 -9.67 -4.33 6.43
CA ILE A 49 -8.82 -3.62 5.45
C ILE A 49 -7.46 -3.34 6.10
N ALA A 50 -6.38 -3.55 5.33
CA ALA A 50 -5.06 -3.02 5.68
C ALA A 50 -4.60 -2.01 4.62
N ILE A 51 -4.12 -0.86 5.10
CA ILE A 51 -3.43 0.16 4.30
C ILE A 51 -1.96 0.11 4.71
N ILE A 52 -1.08 -0.17 3.75
CA ILE A 52 0.34 -0.38 3.99
C ILE A 52 1.13 0.66 3.20
N ALA A 53 1.87 1.52 3.89
CA ALA A 53 2.83 2.43 3.28
C ALA A 53 4.16 1.68 3.07
N VAL A 54 4.74 1.81 1.87
CA VAL A 54 6.02 1.20 1.49
C VAL A 54 6.89 2.26 0.83
N GLN A 55 8.18 2.30 1.21
CA GLN A 55 9.13 3.22 0.58
C GLN A 55 9.42 2.83 -0.88
N LYS A 56 9.70 3.84 -1.70
CA LYS A 56 10.07 3.70 -3.11
C LYS A 56 11.19 4.68 -3.46
N ASN A 57 11.99 4.34 -4.45
CA ASN A 57 12.97 5.28 -4.98
C ASN A 57 12.26 6.45 -5.69
N PRO A 58 12.83 7.67 -5.66
CA PRO A 58 12.31 8.80 -6.42
C PRO A 58 12.18 8.48 -7.91
N ALA A 59 11.11 8.96 -8.56
CA ALA A 59 10.80 8.74 -9.99
C ALA A 59 10.57 7.27 -10.39
N VAL A 60 10.49 6.35 -9.43
CA VAL A 60 10.17 4.94 -9.66
C VAL A 60 8.77 4.65 -9.13
N ASP A 61 7.91 4.11 -9.98
CA ASP A 61 6.54 3.75 -9.58
C ASP A 61 6.48 2.51 -8.67
N VAL A 62 7.45 1.61 -8.84
CA VAL A 62 7.49 0.32 -8.16
C VAL A 62 8.06 0.51 -6.75
N PRO A 63 7.45 -0.09 -5.71
CA PRO A 63 8.01 -0.05 -4.37
C PRO A 63 9.37 -0.76 -4.31
N LEU A 64 10.18 -0.41 -3.32
CA LEU A 64 11.30 -1.27 -2.90
C LEU A 64 10.71 -2.67 -2.64
N GLY A 65 11.32 -3.74 -3.17
CA GLY A 65 10.69 -5.08 -3.19
C GLY A 65 10.20 -5.56 -4.55
N GLY A 66 10.08 -4.66 -5.52
CA GLY A 66 9.65 -5.00 -6.88
C GLY A 66 8.15 -5.38 -6.96
N TYR A 67 7.76 -5.92 -8.12
CA TYR A 67 6.35 -6.21 -8.42
C TYR A 67 5.72 -7.34 -7.60
N ARG A 68 6.51 -8.18 -6.92
CA ARG A 68 5.99 -9.35 -6.19
C ARG A 68 5.04 -8.97 -5.05
N GLY A 69 5.27 -7.84 -4.38
CA GLY A 69 4.33 -7.32 -3.38
C GLY A 69 2.98 -6.88 -3.97
N LEU A 70 2.97 -6.43 -5.24
CA LEU A 70 1.78 -5.96 -5.94
C LEU A 70 0.83 -7.10 -6.33
N GLU A 71 1.29 -8.35 -6.34
CA GLU A 71 0.46 -9.51 -6.67
C GLU A 71 -0.60 -9.82 -5.62
N LYS A 72 -0.39 -9.45 -4.35
CA LYS A 72 -1.37 -9.69 -3.28
C LYS A 72 -2.28 -8.50 -3.03
N ALA A 73 -1.80 -7.28 -3.29
CA ALA A 73 -2.60 -6.06 -3.16
C ALA A 73 -3.90 -6.12 -3.99
N ARG A 74 -5.01 -5.67 -3.38
CA ARG A 74 -6.28 -5.42 -4.11
C ARG A 74 -6.25 -4.07 -4.82
N LEU A 75 -5.61 -3.08 -4.20
CA LEU A 75 -5.32 -1.76 -4.74
C LEU A 75 -3.86 -1.43 -4.41
N ALA A 76 -3.09 -0.98 -5.41
CA ALA A 76 -1.75 -0.48 -5.23
C ALA A 76 -1.59 0.85 -5.96
N MET A 77 -1.05 1.84 -5.26
CA MET A 77 -0.89 3.21 -5.74
C MET A 77 0.55 3.65 -5.54
N SER A 78 1.12 4.28 -6.56
CA SER A 78 2.37 5.04 -6.45
C SER A 78 2.00 6.50 -6.20
N ILE A 79 2.55 7.10 -5.15
CA ILE A 79 2.34 8.50 -4.82
C ILE A 79 3.68 9.22 -4.89
N GLU A 80 3.68 10.35 -5.58
CA GLU A 80 4.78 11.31 -5.64
C GLU A 80 4.24 12.73 -5.41
N LYS A 81 5.14 13.71 -5.40
CA LYS A 81 4.75 15.12 -5.26
C LYS A 81 3.76 15.50 -6.36
N GLY A 82 2.52 15.71 -5.95
CA GLY A 82 1.41 16.17 -6.79
C GLY A 82 0.88 15.16 -7.80
N LYS A 83 1.20 13.86 -7.63
CA LYS A 83 0.79 12.82 -8.56
C LYS A 83 0.52 11.51 -7.83
N LEU A 84 -0.61 10.89 -8.13
CA LEU A 84 -0.95 9.53 -7.73
C LEU A 84 -1.18 8.71 -9.00
N LYS A 85 -0.59 7.52 -9.06
CA LYS A 85 -0.81 6.56 -10.15
C LYS A 85 -1.32 5.24 -9.60
N ILE A 86 -2.41 4.72 -10.16
CA ILE A 86 -2.94 3.40 -9.82
C ILE A 86 -2.11 2.35 -10.58
N LEU A 87 -1.32 1.55 -9.87
CA LEU A 87 -0.50 0.49 -10.45
C LEU A 87 -1.27 -0.83 -10.60
N LYS A 88 -2.11 -1.12 -9.61
CA LYS A 88 -2.94 -2.33 -9.59
C LYS A 88 -4.28 -2.01 -8.96
N ALA A 89 -5.36 -2.46 -9.59
CA ALA A 89 -6.69 -2.48 -9.02
C ALA A 89 -7.39 -3.78 -9.45
N LYS A 90 -7.86 -4.55 -8.48
CA LYS A 90 -8.58 -5.81 -8.66
C LYS A 90 -10.04 -5.64 -8.28
N ASN A 91 -10.91 -6.43 -8.91
CA ASN A 91 -12.35 -6.46 -8.62
C ASN A 91 -13.00 -5.06 -8.62
N TRP A 92 -12.54 -4.17 -9.52
CA TRP A 92 -13.14 -2.84 -9.69
C TRP A 92 -14.51 -2.99 -10.35
N THR A 93 -15.45 -2.13 -9.96
CA THR A 93 -16.85 -2.17 -10.41
C THR A 93 -17.25 -0.96 -11.24
N GLY A 94 -16.32 -0.04 -11.49
CA GLY A 94 -16.57 1.14 -12.31
C GLY A 94 -16.72 0.79 -13.80
N GLU A 95 -17.07 1.78 -14.62
CA GLU A 95 -17.22 1.60 -16.07
C GLU A 95 -15.88 1.46 -16.80
N LYS A 96 -14.81 2.04 -16.23
CA LYS A 96 -13.48 2.09 -16.82
C LYS A 96 -12.47 1.41 -15.92
N ASN A 97 -11.55 0.67 -16.54
CA ASN A 97 -10.43 0.06 -15.85
C ASN A 97 -9.54 1.16 -15.22
N PRO A 98 -9.39 1.20 -13.88
CA PRO A 98 -8.63 2.25 -13.21
C PRO A 98 -7.11 1.98 -13.22
N ASN A 99 -6.67 0.82 -13.68
CA ASN A 99 -5.24 0.51 -13.78
C ASN A 99 -4.55 1.49 -14.75
N GLY A 100 -3.46 2.12 -14.31
CA GLY A 100 -2.71 3.10 -15.09
C GLY A 100 -3.25 4.53 -15.00
N THR A 101 -4.42 4.75 -14.40
CA THR A 101 -4.95 6.10 -14.17
C THR A 101 -4.00 6.92 -13.31
N VAL A 102 -3.79 8.17 -13.74
CA VAL A 102 -2.99 9.17 -13.04
C VAL A 102 -3.92 10.27 -12.57
N ILE A 103 -3.79 10.63 -11.30
CA ILE A 103 -4.50 11.73 -10.65
C ILE A 103 -3.46 12.76 -10.23
N ASN A 104 -3.55 13.97 -10.78
CA ASN A 104 -2.71 15.08 -10.36
C ASN A 104 -3.40 15.81 -9.20
N PHE A 105 -2.64 16.17 -8.18
CA PHE A 105 -3.18 16.83 -7.00
C PHE A 105 -2.23 17.89 -6.46
N ASN A 106 -2.76 18.81 -5.65
CA ASN A 106 -2.01 19.67 -4.76
C ASN A 106 -2.36 19.34 -3.31
N ILE A 107 -1.40 19.53 -2.40
CA ILE A 107 -1.64 19.44 -0.96
C ILE A 107 -1.74 20.87 -0.42
N VAL A 108 -2.91 21.23 0.11
CA VAL A 108 -3.13 22.49 0.81
C VAL A 108 -3.32 22.22 2.29
N ASN A 109 -2.92 23.16 3.14
CA ASN A 109 -3.01 23.05 4.60
C ASN A 109 -2.39 21.76 5.17
N GLY A 110 -1.34 21.24 4.52
CA GLY A 110 -0.58 20.07 4.98
C GLY A 110 -1.23 18.69 4.79
N CYS A 111 -2.55 18.61 4.57
CA CYS A 111 -3.25 17.31 4.46
C CYS A 111 -4.41 17.26 3.46
N LYS A 112 -4.85 18.39 2.90
CA LYS A 112 -5.99 18.43 1.99
C LYS A 112 -5.52 18.25 0.55
N PHE A 113 -5.93 17.16 -0.06
CA PHE A 113 -5.73 16.90 -1.48
C PHE A 113 -6.80 17.63 -2.29
N ILE A 114 -6.37 18.44 -3.26
CA ILE A 114 -7.23 19.08 -4.25
C ILE A 114 -6.76 18.65 -5.64
N GLU A 115 -7.69 18.39 -6.55
CA GLU A 115 -7.33 18.05 -7.94
C GLU A 115 -6.62 19.23 -8.59
N SER A 116 -5.52 18.93 -9.28
CA SER A 116 -4.80 19.92 -10.09
C SER A 116 -5.41 19.93 -11.49
N ILE A 117 -5.88 21.10 -11.92
CA ILE A 117 -6.32 21.37 -13.30
C ILE A 117 -5.10 21.51 -14.20
#